data_AF-A0A091F9Z0-F1
#
_entry.id   AF-A0A091F9Z0-F1
#
_cell.length_a   1.000
_cell.length_b   1.000
_cell.length_c   1.000
_cell.angle_alpha   90.00
_cell.angle_beta   90.00
_cell.angle_gamma   90.00
#
_symmetry.space_group_name_H-M   'P 1'
#
loop_
_entity.id
_entity.type
_entity.pdbx_description
1 polymer ?
#
loop_
_entity_poly.entity_id
_entity_poly.type
_entity_poly.pdbx_seq_one_letter_code
_entity_poly.pdbx_strand_id
1 'polypeptide(L)'
;LRVPALPVKNLNGSGPVHPALAGMTGILMCAAGLPVCLTRAPKPILHPPPVSKSDIKPVPGVNGICRKTKKKQLKRSKEPPMSQRDQGRGARGGGRRDPRAVRLRWCPSLLCATWRRKAAGLGIKPELVGKLGKCGHMYHLLCLLAMYNNGNKDGSLQCPTCKAIYGEKTGTQPPGKMEFHLIPHSLPGYTDSKTIRIVYDIPTGIQGPEHPNPGKKFTARGFPRHCYLPDNEKGRKV
;
A
#
# COMPACT_ATOMS: atom_id res chain seq x y z
N LEU A 1 43.31 -34.13 -7.26
CA LEU A 1 42.01 -34.82 -7.50
C LEU A 1 40.90 -33.98 -6.87
N ARG A 2 39.92 -33.50 -7.65
CA ARG A 2 38.84 -32.63 -7.18
C ARG A 2 37.70 -33.50 -6.65
N VAL A 3 37.47 -33.47 -5.34
CA VAL A 3 36.45 -34.29 -4.66
C VAL A 3 35.04 -33.78 -5.00
N PRO A 4 34.10 -34.62 -5.48
CA PRO A 4 32.71 -34.23 -5.70
C PRO A 4 32.01 -33.89 -4.37
N ALA A 5 31.42 -32.70 -4.30
CA ALA A 5 30.62 -32.26 -3.15
C ALA A 5 29.12 -32.57 -3.40
N LEU A 6 28.49 -33.31 -2.50
CA LEU A 6 27.05 -33.60 -2.57
C LEU A 6 26.25 -32.60 -1.70
N PRO A 7 25.31 -31.84 -2.28
CA PRO A 7 24.54 -30.85 -1.52
C PRO A 7 23.45 -31.51 -0.68
N VAL A 8 23.57 -31.43 0.65
CA VAL A 8 22.50 -31.83 1.58
C VAL A 8 21.47 -30.69 1.65
N LYS A 9 20.36 -30.80 0.93
CA LYS A 9 19.29 -29.78 0.92
C LYS A 9 18.42 -29.87 2.19
N ASN A 10 18.26 -28.73 2.87
CA ASN A 10 17.26 -28.37 3.89
C ASN A 10 16.93 -29.39 4.99
N LEU A 11 17.69 -29.33 6.10
CA LEU A 11 17.42 -30.05 7.36
C LEU A 11 16.53 -29.27 8.36
N ASN A 12 15.63 -28.41 7.89
CA ASN A 12 14.74 -27.65 8.77
C ASN A 12 13.31 -28.24 8.87
N GLY A 13 13.04 -29.39 8.23
CA GLY A 13 11.81 -30.16 8.43
C GLY A 13 12.06 -31.33 9.37
N SER A 14 11.17 -31.56 10.33
CA SER A 14 11.25 -32.62 11.37
C SER A 14 11.00 -34.04 10.82
N GLY A 15 11.62 -34.41 9.70
CA GLY A 15 11.46 -35.72 9.07
C GLY A 15 12.82 -36.39 8.78
N PRO A 16 13.02 -37.67 9.15
CA PRO A 16 14.33 -38.35 9.04
C PRO A 16 14.74 -38.72 7.59
N VAL A 17 13.84 -38.58 6.62
CA VAL A 17 13.97 -39.21 5.29
C VAL A 17 15.04 -38.54 4.40
N HIS A 18 15.10 -37.21 4.37
CA HIS A 18 16.08 -36.48 3.56
C HIS A 18 17.54 -36.56 4.05
N PRO A 19 17.84 -36.41 5.36
CA PRO A 19 19.20 -36.66 5.87
C PRO A 19 19.65 -38.10 5.68
N ALA A 20 18.75 -39.08 5.89
CA ALA A 20 19.07 -40.49 5.68
C ALA A 20 19.43 -40.78 4.21
N LEU A 21 18.67 -40.24 3.24
CA LEU A 21 18.94 -40.43 1.81
C LEU A 21 20.30 -39.85 1.39
N ALA A 22 20.62 -38.63 1.83
CA ALA A 22 21.92 -38.01 1.55
C ALA A 22 23.09 -38.78 2.21
N GLY A 23 22.86 -39.32 3.41
CA GLY A 23 23.81 -40.21 4.09
C GLY A 23 24.02 -41.52 3.33
N MET A 24 22.95 -42.16 2.86
CA MET A 24 23.02 -43.39 2.07
C MET A 24 23.75 -43.19 0.74
N THR A 25 23.49 -42.10 0.01
CA THR A 25 24.24 -41.78 -1.22
C THR A 25 25.72 -41.52 -0.93
N GLY A 26 26.03 -40.84 0.19
CA GLY A 26 27.42 -40.63 0.62
C GLY A 26 28.15 -41.95 0.93
N ILE A 27 27.50 -42.88 1.62
CA ILE A 27 28.04 -44.20 1.97
C ILE A 27 28.29 -45.05 0.72
N LEU A 28 27.34 -45.09 -0.22
CA LEU A 28 27.48 -45.86 -1.46
C LEU A 28 28.63 -45.34 -2.34
N MET A 29 28.79 -44.02 -2.43
CA MET A 29 29.87 -43.40 -3.20
C MET A 29 31.24 -43.60 -2.54
N CYS A 30 31.32 -43.56 -1.19
CA CYS A 30 32.53 -43.94 -0.46
C CYS A 30 32.91 -45.42 -0.65
N ALA A 31 31.92 -46.32 -0.68
CA ALA A 31 32.14 -47.74 -0.90
C ALA A 31 32.72 -48.06 -2.30
N ALA A 32 32.45 -47.19 -3.29
CA ALA A 32 33.04 -47.26 -4.62
C ALA A 32 34.46 -46.66 -4.72
N GLY A 33 35.09 -46.32 -3.59
CA GLY A 33 36.43 -45.72 -3.55
C GLY A 33 36.48 -44.25 -3.99
N LEU A 34 35.31 -43.61 -4.18
CA LEU A 34 35.24 -42.19 -4.51
C LEU A 34 35.33 -41.37 -3.22
N PRO A 35 36.25 -40.41 -3.12
CA PRO A 35 36.24 -39.48 -2.00
C PRO A 35 34.94 -38.66 -2.08
N VAL A 36 34.23 -38.55 -0.97
CA VAL A 36 33.01 -37.72 -0.86
C VAL A 36 33.17 -36.79 0.33
N CYS A 37 32.93 -35.50 0.11
CA CYS A 37 32.86 -34.52 1.18
C CYS A 37 31.42 -34.02 1.31
N LEU A 38 30.78 -34.34 2.43
CA LEU A 38 29.46 -33.80 2.77
C LEU A 38 29.62 -32.38 3.32
N THR A 39 29.55 -31.38 2.44
CA THR A 39 29.57 -29.99 2.85
C THR A 39 28.14 -29.51 3.13
N ARG A 40 27.91 -28.98 4.33
CA ARG A 40 26.67 -28.26 4.62
C ARG A 40 26.64 -27.00 3.75
N ALA A 41 25.56 -26.79 3.00
CA ALA A 41 25.38 -25.55 2.26
C ALA A 41 25.52 -24.35 3.23
N PRO A 42 26.28 -23.30 2.89
CA PRO A 42 26.38 -22.11 3.72
C PRO A 42 24.98 -21.63 4.06
N LYS A 43 24.70 -21.40 5.34
CA LYS A 43 23.43 -20.80 5.75
C LYS A 43 23.35 -19.44 5.05
N PRO A 44 22.29 -19.15 4.28
CA PRO A 44 22.10 -17.82 3.72
C PRO A 44 22.18 -16.80 4.84
N ILE A 45 23.08 -15.82 4.72
CA ILE A 45 23.12 -14.72 5.67
C ILE A 45 21.94 -13.83 5.32
N LEU A 46 20.86 -13.98 6.09
CA LEU A 46 19.73 -13.06 6.00
C LEU A 46 20.15 -11.76 6.67
N HIS A 47 20.03 -10.66 5.93
CA HIS A 47 20.20 -9.32 6.47
C HIS A 47 18.83 -8.65 6.57
N PRO A 48 18.40 -8.21 7.76
CA PRO A 48 19.02 -8.45 9.07
C PRO A 48 18.89 -9.92 9.54
N PRO A 49 19.76 -10.38 10.45
CA PRO A 49 19.71 -11.73 11.01
C PRO A 49 18.36 -12.07 11.67
N PRO A 50 18.04 -13.37 11.84
CA PRO A 50 16.89 -13.79 12.65
C PRO A 50 16.98 -13.23 14.07
N VAL A 51 15.85 -12.76 14.59
CA VAL A 51 15.75 -12.09 15.90
C VAL A 51 14.83 -12.90 16.80
N SER A 52 15.22 -13.10 18.05
CA SER A 52 14.39 -13.78 19.05
C SER A 52 13.20 -12.91 19.47
N LYS A 53 12.13 -13.52 20.01
CA LYS A 53 10.97 -12.75 20.49
C LYS A 53 11.30 -11.83 21.66
N SER A 54 12.27 -12.19 22.50
CA SER A 54 12.70 -11.39 23.66
C SER A 54 13.44 -10.11 23.28
N ASP A 55 14.07 -10.08 22.11
CA ASP A 55 14.82 -8.91 21.64
C ASP A 55 13.93 -7.88 20.93
N ILE A 56 12.68 -8.24 20.68
CA ILE A 56 11.69 -7.39 20.03
C ILE A 56 11.18 -6.35 21.04
N LYS A 57 11.34 -5.06 20.70
CA LYS A 57 10.88 -3.94 21.53
C LYS A 57 9.88 -3.06 20.79
N PRO A 58 8.97 -2.36 21.47
CA PRO A 58 8.09 -1.38 20.83
C PRO A 58 8.90 -0.21 20.25
N VAL A 59 8.37 0.45 19.22
CA VAL A 59 8.99 1.64 18.63
C VAL A 59 8.64 2.88 19.46
N PRO A 60 9.63 3.62 20.01
CA PRO A 60 9.38 4.82 20.80
C PRO A 60 8.61 5.89 20.02
N GLY A 61 7.63 6.54 20.66
CA GLY A 61 6.89 7.65 20.08
C GLY A 61 5.88 7.29 18.98
N VAL A 62 5.76 6.00 18.61
CA VAL A 62 4.76 5.52 17.65
C VAL A 62 3.69 4.71 18.38
N ASN A 63 2.45 5.22 18.40
CA ASN A 63 1.35 4.54 19.07
C ASN A 63 0.89 3.28 18.31
N GLY A 64 0.78 2.17 19.05
CA GLY A 64 0.33 0.86 18.55
C GLY A 64 1.49 -0.06 18.12
N ILE A 65 1.21 -1.36 18.00
CA ILE A 65 2.16 -2.38 17.53
C ILE A 65 1.67 -3.05 16.24
N CYS A 66 0.36 -2.96 15.97
CA CYS A 66 -0.31 -3.57 14.84
C CYS A 66 -1.43 -2.65 14.33
N ARG A 67 -1.51 -2.45 13.01
CA ARG A 67 -2.64 -1.82 12.32
C ARG A 67 -3.30 -2.87 11.43
N LYS A 68 -4.61 -3.05 11.60
CA LYS A 68 -5.42 -3.92 10.73
C LYS A 68 -6.14 -3.05 9.71
N THR A 69 -5.96 -3.32 8.43
CA THR A 69 -6.81 -2.74 7.40
C THR A 69 -8.04 -3.63 7.26
N LYS A 70 -9.16 -3.18 7.81
CA LYS A 70 -10.47 -3.76 7.47
C LYS A 70 -10.97 -3.10 6.19
N LYS A 71 -11.81 -3.81 5.43
CA LYS A 71 -12.52 -3.24 4.27
C LYS A 71 -13.31 -2.02 4.73
N LYS A 72 -12.76 -0.82 4.55
CA LYS A 72 -13.48 0.43 4.79
C LYS A 72 -14.38 0.59 3.58
N GLN A 73 -15.60 0.03 3.65
CA GLN A 73 -16.63 0.47 2.72
C GLN A 73 -16.70 1.99 2.86
N LEU A 74 -16.62 2.70 1.74
CA LEU A 74 -16.98 4.09 1.69
C LEU A 74 -18.38 4.17 2.31
N LYS A 75 -18.46 4.67 3.55
CA LYS A 75 -19.73 4.83 4.25
C LYS A 75 -20.53 5.71 3.32
N ARG A 76 -21.57 5.15 2.68
CA ARG A 76 -22.53 5.92 1.90
C ARG A 76 -23.04 6.98 2.86
N SER A 77 -22.54 8.20 2.72
CA SER A 77 -22.89 9.31 3.61
C SER A 77 -24.41 9.40 3.57
N LYS A 78 -25.06 9.14 4.72
CA LYS A 78 -26.49 9.40 4.89
C LYS A 78 -26.73 10.85 4.46
N GLU A 79 -27.62 11.05 3.49
CA GLU A 79 -27.99 12.39 3.04
C GLU A 79 -28.61 13.16 4.22
N PRO A 80 -28.09 14.33 4.61
CA PRO A 80 -28.84 15.23 5.47
C PRO A 80 -29.96 15.88 4.63
N PRO A 81 -31.11 16.21 5.24
CA PRO A 81 -32.20 16.87 4.52
C PRO A 81 -31.72 18.22 3.97
N MET A 82 -32.07 18.46 2.71
CA MET A 82 -31.69 19.63 1.94
C MET A 82 -32.44 20.87 2.45
N SER A 83 -31.77 21.80 3.12
CA SER A 83 -32.27 23.16 3.30
C SER A 83 -31.79 24.02 2.13
N GLN A 84 -32.72 24.38 1.25
CA GLN A 84 -32.51 25.40 0.23
C GLN A 84 -32.47 26.76 0.91
N ARG A 85 -31.27 27.28 1.21
CA ARG A 85 -31.03 28.71 1.46
C ARG A 85 -29.52 28.92 1.48
N ASP A 86 -28.96 29.28 0.34
CA ASP A 86 -28.10 30.46 0.26
C ASP A 86 -27.83 30.84 -1.21
N GLN A 87 -28.74 31.63 -1.80
CA GLN A 87 -28.33 32.54 -2.86
C GLN A 87 -27.58 33.69 -2.18
N GLY A 88 -26.31 33.44 -1.90
CA GLY A 88 -25.40 34.35 -1.21
C GLY A 88 -24.96 35.49 -2.13
N ARG A 89 -25.52 36.66 -1.83
CA ARG A 89 -25.28 37.99 -2.39
C ARG A 89 -23.81 38.30 -2.73
N GLY A 90 -23.65 39.09 -3.78
CA GLY A 90 -22.37 39.48 -4.36
C GLY A 90 -21.41 40.16 -3.39
N ALA A 91 -20.16 39.69 -3.40
CA ALA A 91 -19.02 40.51 -3.02
C ALA A 91 -18.60 41.35 -4.24
N ARG A 92 -18.69 42.68 -4.13
CA ARG A 92 -18.02 43.62 -5.04
C ARG A 92 -16.51 43.54 -4.77
N GLY A 93 -15.73 43.35 -5.82
CA GLY A 93 -14.26 43.31 -5.78
C GLY A 93 -13.76 43.26 -7.21
N GLY A 94 -13.17 44.38 -7.65
CA GLY A 94 -12.77 44.65 -9.03
C GLY A 94 -11.79 43.63 -9.57
N GLY A 95 -12.26 42.85 -10.53
CA GLY A 95 -11.48 41.92 -11.34
C GLY A 95 -12.46 41.32 -12.33
N ARG A 96 -12.15 41.37 -13.64
CA ARG A 96 -13.01 40.86 -14.71
C ARG A 96 -13.48 39.44 -14.36
N ARG A 97 -14.73 39.31 -13.91
CA ARG A 97 -15.38 38.01 -13.71
C ARG A 97 -15.83 37.54 -15.07
N ASP A 98 -15.21 36.48 -15.58
CA ASP A 98 -15.79 35.71 -16.67
C ASP A 98 -17.11 35.11 -16.16
N PRO A 99 -18.28 35.45 -16.75
CA PRO A 99 -19.58 34.92 -16.34
C PRO A 99 -19.68 33.39 -16.42
N ARG A 100 -18.73 32.73 -17.12
CA ARG A 100 -18.69 31.27 -17.31
C ARG A 100 -17.82 30.52 -16.29
N ALA A 101 -17.03 31.23 -15.48
CA ALA A 101 -16.09 30.59 -14.55
C ALA A 101 -16.71 30.37 -13.16
N VAL A 102 -17.25 29.18 -12.92
CA VAL A 102 -17.74 28.79 -11.59
C VAL A 102 -16.56 28.33 -10.73
N ARG A 103 -16.36 28.96 -9.57
CA ARG A 103 -15.37 28.51 -8.58
C ARG A 103 -15.88 27.25 -7.91
N LEU A 104 -15.32 26.11 -8.27
CA LEU A 104 -15.70 24.84 -7.65
C LEU A 104 -14.94 24.63 -6.34
N ARG A 105 -15.69 24.55 -5.24
CA ARG A 105 -15.20 23.96 -4.00
C ARG A 105 -15.38 22.44 -4.10
N TRP A 106 -14.28 21.69 -4.11
CA TRP A 106 -14.34 20.23 -4.12
C TRP A 106 -15.03 19.75 -2.85
N CYS A 107 -16.18 19.10 -3.01
CA CYS A 107 -16.98 18.51 -1.93
C CYS A 107 -17.21 17.02 -2.24
N PRO A 108 -16.61 16.09 -1.48
CA PRO A 108 -16.75 14.65 -1.71
C PRO A 108 -18.22 14.17 -1.69
N SER A 109 -19.07 14.78 -0.86
CA SER A 109 -20.51 14.45 -0.75
C SER A 109 -21.33 14.91 -1.95
N LEU A 110 -21.03 16.09 -2.50
CA LEU A 110 -21.71 16.61 -3.69
C LEU A 110 -21.38 15.76 -4.93
N LEU A 111 -20.17 15.22 -5.05
CA LEU A 111 -19.79 14.37 -6.18
C LEU A 111 -20.16 12.88 -6.03
N CYS A 112 -20.39 12.37 -4.82
CA CYS A 112 -20.82 10.97 -4.64
C CYS A 112 -22.34 10.76 -4.71
N ALA A 113 -23.17 11.67 -4.17
CA ALA A 113 -24.63 11.50 -4.15
C ALA A 113 -25.35 12.23 -5.30
N THR A 114 -24.90 13.44 -5.67
CA THR A 114 -25.58 14.23 -6.69
C THR A 114 -25.10 13.96 -8.12
N TRP A 115 -23.83 13.58 -8.33
CA TRP A 115 -23.30 13.36 -9.68
C TRP A 115 -23.60 11.97 -10.28
N ARG A 116 -23.70 10.91 -9.45
CA ARG A 116 -24.01 9.55 -9.94
C ARG A 116 -25.44 9.41 -10.45
N ARG A 117 -26.36 10.24 -9.94
CA ARG A 117 -27.79 10.25 -10.35
C ARG A 117 -28.08 11.27 -11.47
N LYS A 118 -27.11 12.10 -11.87
CA LYS A 118 -27.35 13.26 -12.74
C LYS A 118 -26.30 13.51 -13.84
N ALA A 119 -25.32 12.64 -14.09
CA ALA A 119 -24.48 12.82 -15.29
C ALA A 119 -25.28 12.66 -16.60
N ALA A 120 -26.33 11.83 -16.59
CA ALA A 120 -27.29 11.74 -17.71
C ALA A 120 -28.46 12.76 -17.62
N GLY A 121 -28.54 13.57 -16.55
CA GLY A 121 -29.75 14.37 -16.25
C GLY A 121 -29.55 15.78 -15.70
N LEU A 122 -28.31 16.30 -15.56
CA LEU A 122 -28.07 17.67 -15.07
C LEU A 122 -27.79 18.72 -16.14
N GLY A 123 -27.81 18.37 -17.43
CA GLY A 123 -27.55 19.37 -18.48
C GLY A 123 -26.24 20.13 -18.23
N ILE A 124 -25.18 19.44 -17.78
CA ILE A 124 -23.85 20.07 -17.69
C ILE A 124 -23.40 20.33 -19.11
N LYS A 125 -23.57 21.59 -19.49
CA LYS A 125 -23.14 22.19 -20.72
C LYS A 125 -21.64 21.90 -20.98
N PRO A 126 -21.27 21.30 -22.12
CA PRO A 126 -19.88 20.98 -22.46
C PRO A 126 -18.92 22.16 -22.35
N GLU A 127 -19.42 23.38 -22.56
CA GLU A 127 -18.69 24.64 -22.48
C GLU A 127 -18.39 25.11 -21.05
N LEU A 128 -18.90 24.44 -20.02
CA LEU A 128 -18.73 24.88 -18.64
C LEU A 128 -17.30 24.58 -18.15
N VAL A 129 -16.58 25.64 -17.77
CA VAL A 129 -15.22 25.58 -17.23
C VAL A 129 -15.22 25.88 -15.74
N GLY A 130 -14.53 25.03 -14.97
CA GLY A 130 -14.34 25.20 -13.54
C GLY A 130 -12.90 25.51 -13.17
N LYS A 131 -12.74 26.36 -12.16
CA LYS A 131 -11.44 26.66 -11.54
C LYS A 131 -11.26 25.84 -10.25
N LEU A 132 -10.17 25.09 -10.14
CA LEU A 132 -9.87 24.32 -8.93
C LEU A 132 -9.40 25.24 -7.79
N GLY A 133 -10.08 25.20 -6.64
CA GLY A 133 -9.92 26.21 -5.59
C GLY A 133 -8.51 26.49 -5.04
N LYS A 134 -7.67 25.46 -4.81
CA LYS A 134 -6.32 25.59 -4.23
C LYS A 134 -5.26 26.06 -5.23
N CYS A 135 -5.15 25.41 -6.39
CA CYS A 135 -4.11 25.69 -7.39
C CYS A 135 -4.54 26.62 -8.52
N GLY A 136 -5.83 26.91 -8.66
CA GLY A 136 -6.34 27.84 -9.66
C GLY A 136 -6.35 27.35 -11.11
N HIS A 137 -5.89 26.13 -11.40
CA HIS A 137 -5.98 25.54 -12.74
C HIS A 137 -7.43 25.36 -13.19
N MET A 138 -7.68 25.53 -14.48
CA MET A 138 -9.01 25.54 -15.09
C MET A 138 -9.18 24.39 -16.09
N TYR A 139 -10.37 23.79 -16.09
CA TYR A 139 -10.70 22.65 -16.97
C TYR A 139 -12.20 22.65 -17.28
N HIS A 140 -12.59 22.05 -18.40
CA HIS A 140 -13.99 21.69 -18.62
C HIS A 140 -14.47 20.75 -17.51
N LEU A 141 -15.67 21.01 -16.98
CA LEU A 141 -16.22 20.19 -15.90
C LEU A 141 -16.42 18.73 -16.33
N LEU A 142 -16.82 18.50 -17.58
CA LEU A 142 -16.98 17.16 -18.13
C LEU A 142 -15.64 16.42 -18.23
N CYS A 143 -14.54 17.10 -18.57
CA CYS A 143 -13.20 16.49 -18.61
C CYS A 143 -12.73 16.09 -17.21
N LEU A 144 -12.95 16.94 -16.20
CA LEU A 144 -12.64 16.59 -14.81
C LEU A 144 -13.48 15.42 -14.30
N LEU A 145 -14.77 15.37 -14.67
CA LEU A 145 -15.61 14.23 -14.34
C LEU A 145 -15.10 12.96 -15.00
N ALA A 146 -14.83 12.99 -16.31
CA ALA A 146 -14.37 11.83 -17.04
C ALA A 146 -13.08 11.28 -16.42
N MET A 147 -12.12 12.16 -16.11
CA MET A 147 -10.91 11.80 -15.40
C MET A 147 -11.20 11.15 -14.04
N TYR A 148 -12.06 11.77 -13.21
CA TYR A 148 -12.43 11.19 -11.91
C TYR A 148 -13.11 9.83 -12.05
N ASN A 149 -13.99 9.67 -13.05
CA ASN A 149 -14.72 8.45 -13.34
C ASN A 149 -13.85 7.31 -13.89
N ASN A 150 -12.68 7.63 -14.44
CA ASN A 150 -11.70 6.64 -14.88
C ASN A 150 -10.69 6.26 -13.77
N GLY A 151 -10.68 7.00 -12.65
CA GLY A 151 -9.85 6.71 -11.49
C GLY A 151 -10.54 5.83 -10.44
N ASN A 152 -9.92 5.75 -9.26
CA ASN A 152 -10.37 4.91 -8.14
C ASN A 152 -11.67 5.39 -7.46
N LYS A 153 -12.12 6.61 -7.77
CA LYS A 153 -13.32 7.26 -7.18
C LYS A 153 -13.31 7.22 -5.65
N ASP A 154 -12.14 7.48 -5.08
CA ASP A 154 -11.86 7.45 -3.65
C ASP A 154 -12.37 8.70 -2.91
N GLY A 155 -13.08 9.60 -3.61
CA GLY A 155 -13.51 10.89 -3.08
C GLY A 155 -12.46 12.00 -3.19
N SER A 156 -11.28 11.70 -3.75
CA SER A 156 -10.24 12.68 -4.00
C SER A 156 -10.16 13.08 -5.48
N LEU A 157 -9.73 14.32 -5.73
CA LEU A 157 -9.36 14.80 -7.07
C LEU A 157 -7.90 15.22 -7.07
N GLN A 158 -7.15 14.72 -8.03
CA GLN A 158 -5.79 15.19 -8.29
C GLN A 158 -5.80 16.14 -9.49
N CYS A 159 -5.28 17.35 -9.31
CA CYS A 159 -5.11 18.29 -10.43
C CYS A 159 -4.18 17.68 -11.50
N PRO A 160 -4.62 17.57 -12.77
CA PRO A 160 -3.79 17.04 -13.86
C PRO A 160 -2.47 17.79 -14.04
N THR A 161 -2.48 19.11 -13.84
CA THR A 161 -1.33 19.98 -14.10
C THR A 161 -0.31 19.95 -12.98
N CYS A 162 -0.69 20.33 -11.75
CA CYS A 162 0.26 20.49 -10.63
C CYS A 162 0.21 19.36 -9.59
N LYS A 163 -0.63 18.35 -9.79
CA LYS A 163 -0.79 17.19 -8.89
C LYS A 163 -1.34 17.51 -7.51
N ALA A 164 -1.76 18.74 -7.23
CA ALA A 164 -2.44 19.12 -6.00
C ALA A 164 -3.67 18.24 -5.74
N ILE A 165 -3.80 17.74 -4.52
CA ILE A 165 -4.87 16.83 -4.11
C ILE A 165 -5.98 17.61 -3.37
N TYR A 166 -7.21 17.34 -3.76
CA TYR A 166 -8.44 17.83 -3.16
C TYR A 166 -9.18 16.65 -2.54
N GLY A 167 -9.52 16.75 -1.25
CA GLY A 167 -9.99 15.60 -0.47
C GLY A 167 -8.85 14.75 0.09
N GLU A 168 -9.20 13.56 0.60
CA GLU A 168 -8.26 12.58 1.14
C GLU A 168 -8.05 11.47 0.10
N LYS A 169 -6.84 11.35 -0.44
CA LYS A 169 -6.52 10.32 -1.43
C LYS A 169 -6.34 8.98 -0.73
N THR A 170 -7.09 7.97 -1.15
CA THR A 170 -6.99 6.60 -0.61
C THR A 170 -6.75 5.59 -1.73
N GLY A 171 -6.09 4.49 -1.39
CA GLY A 171 -5.79 3.41 -2.33
C GLY A 171 -6.82 2.28 -2.28
N THR A 172 -6.65 1.31 -3.18
CA THR A 172 -7.43 0.06 -3.22
C THR A 172 -6.68 -1.07 -2.51
N GLN A 173 -6.06 -0.80 -1.36
CA GLN A 173 -5.30 -1.83 -0.64
C GLN A 173 -6.26 -2.92 -0.11
N PRO A 174 -6.02 -4.22 -0.38
CA PRO A 174 -6.81 -5.29 0.21
C PRO A 174 -6.68 -5.34 1.75
N PRO A 175 -7.62 -6.02 2.43
CA PRO A 175 -7.51 -6.23 3.88
C PRO A 175 -6.24 -7.00 4.25
N GLY A 176 -5.62 -6.61 5.37
CA GLY A 176 -4.40 -7.23 5.85
C GLY A 176 -3.98 -6.69 7.22
N LYS A 177 -2.77 -7.08 7.63
CA LYS A 177 -2.12 -6.65 8.86
C LYS A 177 -0.80 -5.96 8.55
N MET A 178 -0.53 -4.90 9.29
CA MET A 178 0.77 -4.25 9.36
C MET A 178 1.22 -4.29 10.81
N GLU A 179 2.37 -4.88 11.08
CA GLU A 179 2.98 -4.93 12.40
C GLU A 179 4.35 -4.26 12.36
N PHE A 180 4.78 -3.66 13.47
CA PHE A 180 6.10 -3.07 13.53
C PHE A 180 6.69 -3.14 14.93
N HIS A 181 8.01 -3.23 14.99
CA HIS A 181 8.79 -3.28 16.23
C HIS A 181 10.27 -3.04 15.96
N LEU A 182 11.03 -2.81 17.01
CA LEU A 182 12.49 -2.70 16.95
C LEU A 182 13.16 -4.07 16.97
N ILE A 183 14.26 -4.16 16.22
CA ILE A 183 15.23 -5.25 16.28
C ILE A 183 16.61 -4.71 16.66
N PRO A 184 17.45 -5.47 17.39
CA PRO A 184 18.71 -4.99 17.95
C PRO A 184 19.86 -5.02 16.93
N HIS A 185 19.58 -4.63 15.69
CA HIS A 185 20.56 -4.59 14.61
C HIS A 185 20.54 -3.23 13.93
N SER A 186 21.71 -2.77 13.50
CA SER A 186 21.87 -1.54 12.74
C SER A 186 21.79 -1.84 11.24
N LEU A 187 21.15 -0.96 10.47
CA LEU A 187 21.19 -1.04 9.01
C LEU A 187 22.55 -0.55 8.49
N PRO A 188 23.01 -1.05 7.32
CA PRO A 188 24.17 -0.47 6.65
C PRO A 188 24.00 1.04 6.46
N GLY A 189 25.00 1.82 6.88
CA GLY A 189 24.96 3.28 6.87
C GLY A 189 24.30 3.95 8.08
N TYR A 190 23.81 3.18 9.06
CA TYR A 190 23.14 3.68 10.26
C TYR A 190 23.64 2.97 11.53
N THR A 191 24.95 3.05 11.79
CA THR A 191 25.64 2.30 12.88
C THR A 191 25.07 2.61 14.26
N ASP A 192 24.66 3.85 14.51
CA ASP A 192 24.32 4.35 15.85
C ASP A 192 22.83 4.21 16.17
N SER A 193 22.09 3.43 15.38
CA SER A 193 20.65 3.23 15.55
C SER A 193 20.25 1.77 15.40
N LYS A 194 19.22 1.37 16.15
CA LYS A 194 18.52 0.09 15.92
C LYS A 194 17.73 0.15 14.61
N THR A 195 17.01 -0.91 14.30
CA THR A 195 16.16 -0.98 13.11
C THR A 195 14.70 -1.15 13.50
N ILE A 196 13.83 -0.35 12.92
CA ILE A 196 12.39 -0.56 12.88
C ILE A 196 12.11 -1.60 11.80
N ARG A 197 11.63 -2.79 12.19
CA ARG A 197 11.13 -3.82 11.28
C ARG A 197 9.63 -3.66 11.12
N ILE A 198 9.18 -3.48 9.88
CA ILE A 198 7.77 -3.44 9.50
C ILE A 198 7.44 -4.75 8.80
N VAL A 199 6.33 -5.38 9.18
CA VAL A 199 5.86 -6.64 8.62
C VAL A 199 4.46 -6.41 8.06
N TYR A 200 4.34 -6.51 6.74
CA TYR A 200 3.05 -6.54 6.08
C TYR A 200 2.63 -7.98 5.85
N ASP A 201 1.37 -8.30 6.14
CA ASP A 201 0.77 -9.60 5.88
C ASP A 201 -0.61 -9.41 5.23
N ILE A 202 -0.70 -9.73 3.94
CA ILE A 202 -1.92 -9.61 3.14
C ILE A 202 -2.27 -11.01 2.62
N PRO A 203 -3.40 -11.59 3.05
CA PRO A 203 -3.84 -12.88 2.54
C PRO A 203 -4.42 -12.76 1.12
N THR A 204 -4.57 -13.90 0.44
CA THR A 204 -5.37 -13.99 -0.78
C THR A 204 -6.84 -13.66 -0.49
N GLY A 205 -7.59 -13.24 -1.50
CA GLY A 205 -9.01 -12.93 -1.31
C GLY A 205 -9.78 -12.75 -2.61
N ILE A 206 -10.94 -12.12 -2.49
CA ILE A 206 -11.83 -11.76 -3.61
C ILE A 206 -11.75 -10.26 -3.86
N GLN A 207 -11.61 -9.87 -5.13
CA GLN A 207 -11.58 -8.49 -5.57
C GLN A 207 -12.91 -7.78 -5.29
N GLY A 208 -12.84 -6.65 -4.58
CA GLY A 208 -13.99 -5.76 -4.37
C GLY A 208 -14.38 -4.95 -5.61
N PRO A 209 -15.50 -4.19 -5.55
CA PRO A 209 -15.95 -3.32 -6.65
C PRO A 209 -14.93 -2.27 -7.10
N GLU A 210 -14.01 -1.90 -6.23
CA GLU A 210 -12.93 -0.93 -6.46
C GLU A 210 -11.73 -1.52 -7.24
N HIS A 211 -11.68 -2.84 -7.43
CA HIS A 211 -10.58 -3.53 -8.09
C HIS A 211 -10.87 -3.79 -9.57
N PRO A 212 -9.84 -4.11 -10.40
CA PRO A 212 -10.00 -4.27 -11.84
C PRO A 212 -11.00 -5.35 -12.27
N ASN A 213 -11.11 -6.46 -11.53
CA ASN A 213 -12.02 -7.57 -11.84
C ASN A 213 -12.86 -7.96 -10.62
N PRO A 214 -13.91 -7.19 -10.28
CA PRO A 214 -14.74 -7.46 -9.10
C PRO A 214 -15.28 -8.89 -9.08
N GLY A 215 -15.24 -9.54 -7.91
CA GLY A 215 -15.69 -10.93 -7.72
C GLY A 215 -14.66 -12.00 -8.11
N LYS A 216 -13.58 -11.67 -8.81
CA LYS A 216 -12.49 -12.62 -9.10
C LYS A 216 -11.54 -12.77 -7.91
N LYS A 217 -10.93 -13.95 -7.78
CA LYS A 217 -9.86 -14.19 -6.81
C LYS A 217 -8.63 -13.33 -7.15
N PHE A 218 -7.88 -12.90 -6.13
CA PHE A 218 -6.53 -12.37 -6.28
C PHE A 218 -5.54 -13.21 -5.46
N THR A 219 -4.29 -13.28 -5.91
CA THR A 219 -3.21 -13.97 -5.18
C THR A 219 -2.32 -12.97 -4.47
N ALA A 220 -1.69 -13.37 -3.37
CA ALA A 220 -0.80 -12.55 -2.56
C ALA A 220 0.51 -13.32 -2.33
N ARG A 221 1.52 -13.06 -3.17
CA ARG A 221 2.79 -13.81 -3.16
C ARG A 221 3.85 -13.11 -2.31
N GLY A 222 4.63 -13.93 -1.60
CA GLY A 222 5.77 -13.47 -0.79
C GLY A 222 5.38 -12.70 0.47
N PHE A 223 4.19 -12.96 1.02
CA PHE A 223 3.81 -12.47 2.35
C PHE A 223 4.17 -13.52 3.42
N PRO A 224 4.57 -13.11 4.63
CA PRO A 224 4.74 -11.72 5.07
C PRO A 224 5.92 -11.02 4.39
N ARG A 225 5.76 -9.73 4.07
CA ARG A 225 6.83 -8.89 3.51
C ARG A 225 7.47 -8.09 4.63
N HIS A 226 8.79 -8.19 4.72
CA HIS A 226 9.59 -7.48 5.71
C HIS A 226 10.22 -6.23 5.09
N CYS A 227 10.10 -5.11 5.79
CA CYS A 227 10.69 -3.82 5.43
C CYS A 227 11.43 -3.25 6.65
N TYR A 228 12.42 -2.39 6.40
CA TYR A 228 13.32 -1.92 7.43
C TYR A 228 13.57 -0.42 7.32
N LEU A 229 13.55 0.28 8.45
CA LEU A 229 13.92 1.68 8.59
C LEU A 229 14.88 1.83 9.78
N PRO A 230 15.83 2.77 9.76
CA PRO A 230 16.64 3.05 10.93
C PRO A 230 15.78 3.66 12.04
N ASP A 231 16.05 3.31 13.30
CA ASP A 231 15.38 3.89 14.46
C ASP A 231 15.99 5.25 14.85
N ASN A 232 15.84 6.21 13.95
CA ASN A 232 16.17 7.62 14.17
C ASN A 232 14.95 8.51 13.90
N GLU A 233 15.07 9.81 14.11
CA GLU A 233 13.95 10.74 13.97
C GLU A 233 13.32 10.70 12.57
N LYS A 234 14.16 10.68 11.52
CA LYS A 234 13.69 10.60 10.14
C LYS A 234 12.98 9.28 9.86
N GLY A 235 13.52 8.16 10.36
CA GLY A 235 12.93 6.83 10.18
C GLY A 235 11.60 6.66 10.92
N ARG A 236 11.45 7.25 12.12
CA ARG A 236 10.18 7.24 12.87
C ARG A 236 9.09 8.13 12.24
N LYS A 237 9.49 9.16 11.48
CA LYS A 237 8.58 10.06 10.77
C LYS A 237 8.02 9.45 9.48
N VAL A 238 8.80 8.60 8.81
CA VAL A 238 8.40 7.85 7.61
C VAL A 238 7.36 6.79 7.96
#